data_AF-A0A353MH02-F1
#
_entry.id   AF-A0A353MH02-F1
#
_cell.length_a   1.000
_cell.length_b   1.000
_cell.length_c   1.000
_cell.angle_alpha   90.00
_cell.angle_beta   90.00
_cell.angle_gamma   90.00
#
_symmetry.space_group_name_H-M   'P 1'
#
loop_
_entity.id
_entity.type
_entity.pdbx_description
1 polymer ?
#
loop_
_entity_poly.entity_id
_entity_poly.type
_entity_poly.pdbx_seq_one_letter_code
_entity_poly.pdbx_strand_id
1 'polypeptide(L)'
;MSSISFNLSGKISQFLVDVLRVVSQEASSLGVLYIVVGAAARDIVLEHCHAIRPVRGTRDLDIAVEVAGWDEFRTLSAALVAAGRFSATKELHRFSYGSA
;
A
#
# COMPACT_ATOMS: atom_id res chain seq x y z
N MET A 1 -4.40 23.07 -19.31
CA MET A 1 -3.83 21.81 -18.76
C MET A 1 -4.98 20.86 -18.52
N SER A 2 -5.03 19.72 -19.20
CA SER A 2 -5.99 18.66 -18.85
C SER A 2 -5.60 18.09 -17.49
N SER A 3 -6.56 18.04 -16.57
CA SER A 3 -6.38 17.42 -15.25
C SER A 3 -5.89 15.98 -15.41
N ILE A 4 -4.72 15.67 -14.84
CA ILE A 4 -4.16 14.31 -14.76
C ILE A 4 -4.64 13.55 -13.51
N SER A 5 -5.57 14.14 -12.74
CA SER A 5 -6.12 13.50 -11.55
C SER A 5 -7.30 12.61 -11.95
N PHE A 6 -7.08 11.30 -11.90
CA PHE A 6 -8.11 10.30 -12.16
C PHE A 6 -8.85 9.96 -10.86
N ASN A 7 -10.17 9.96 -10.92
CA ASN A 7 -10.98 9.47 -9.80
C ASN A 7 -10.99 7.93 -9.78
N LEU A 8 -10.38 7.35 -8.75
CA LEU A 8 -10.30 5.91 -8.49
C LEU A 8 -11.32 5.42 -7.44
N SER A 9 -12.11 6.31 -6.84
CA SER A 9 -13.10 5.96 -5.82
C SER A 9 -14.11 4.96 -6.37
N GLY A 10 -14.30 3.85 -5.66
CA GLY A 10 -15.20 2.76 -6.05
C GLY A 10 -14.72 1.90 -7.23
N LYS A 11 -13.50 2.13 -7.75
CA LYS A 11 -12.96 1.38 -8.91
C LYS A 11 -11.96 0.30 -8.52
N ILE A 12 -11.20 0.52 -7.45
CA ILE A 12 -10.22 -0.45 -6.95
C ILE A 12 -10.87 -1.44 -5.97
N SER A 13 -10.29 -2.64 -5.86
CA SER A 13 -10.88 -3.73 -5.06
C SER A 13 -11.00 -3.38 -3.58
N GLN A 14 -12.09 -3.83 -2.95
CA GLN A 14 -12.35 -3.58 -1.52
C GLN A 14 -11.21 -4.12 -0.63
N PHE A 15 -10.66 -5.29 -0.98
CA PHE A 15 -9.51 -5.86 -0.27
C PHE A 15 -8.30 -4.92 -0.27
N LEU A 16 -7.95 -4.32 -1.42
CA LEU A 16 -6.83 -3.37 -1.50
C LEU A 16 -7.13 -2.11 -0.67
N VAL A 17 -8.37 -1.61 -0.72
CA VAL A 17 -8.80 -0.47 0.11
C VAL A 17 -8.65 -0.78 1.60
N ASP A 18 -8.99 -1.99 2.03
CA ASP A 18 -8.90 -2.39 3.43
C ASP A 18 -7.43 -2.46 3.90
N VAL A 19 -6.54 -3.04 3.08
CA VAL A 19 -5.09 -3.05 3.35
C VAL A 19 -4.54 -1.62 3.46
N LEU A 20 -4.84 -0.78 2.46
CA LEU A 20 -4.35 0.60 2.42
C LEU A 20 -4.94 1.46 3.54
N ARG A 21 -6.13 1.15 4.04
CA ARG A 21 -6.72 1.86 5.18
C ARG A 21 -5.87 1.70 6.43
N VAL A 22 -5.42 0.49 6.74
CA VAL A 22 -4.57 0.24 7.91
C VAL A 22 -3.21 0.93 7.72
N VAL A 23 -2.60 0.81 6.54
CA VAL A 23 -1.34 1.51 6.22
C VAL A 23 -1.50 3.03 6.37
N SER A 24 -2.58 3.60 5.82
CA SER A 24 -2.85 5.04 5.90
C SER A 24 -3.04 5.50 7.34
N GLN A 25 -3.73 4.73 8.18
CA GLN A 25 -3.98 5.08 9.57
C GLN A 25 -2.67 5.12 10.37
N GLU A 26 -1.86 4.06 10.29
CA GLU A 26 -0.60 3.97 11.04
C GLU A 26 0.48 4.91 10.50
N ALA A 27 0.57 5.09 9.18
CA ALA A 27 1.52 6.04 8.61
C ALA A 27 1.16 7.48 8.98
N SER A 28 -0.13 7.85 8.93
CA SER A 28 -0.58 9.20 9.27
C SER A 28 -0.40 9.51 10.76
N SER A 29 -0.62 8.54 11.66
CA SER A 29 -0.42 8.73 13.10
C SER A 29 1.05 9.01 13.46
N LEU A 30 1.98 8.55 12.62
CA LEU A 30 3.43 8.72 12.76
C LEU A 30 4.00 9.84 11.88
N GLY A 31 3.17 10.53 11.08
CA GLY A 31 3.64 11.56 10.14
C GLY A 31 4.47 11.03 8.97
N VAL A 32 4.38 9.73 8.68
CA VAL A 32 5.12 9.08 7.57
C VAL A 32 4.30 9.16 6.29
N LEU A 33 4.88 9.73 5.23
CA LEU A 33 4.28 9.71 3.91
C LEU A 33 4.52 8.36 3.22
N TYR A 34 3.58 7.93 2.40
CA TYR A 34 3.73 6.72 1.60
C TYR A 34 3.06 6.85 0.23
N ILE A 35 3.54 6.06 -0.71
CA ILE A 35 2.96 5.93 -2.05
C ILE A 35 2.84 4.45 -2.44
N VAL A 36 1.79 4.12 -3.20
CA VAL A 36 1.67 2.80 -3.82
C VAL A 36 2.59 2.76 -5.05
N VAL A 37 3.40 1.71 -5.16
CA VAL A 37 4.38 1.55 -6.24
C VAL A 37 4.25 0.15 -6.87
N GLY A 38 5.21 -0.21 -7.72
CA GLY A 38 5.31 -1.55 -8.27
C GLY A 38 4.18 -1.92 -9.23
N ALA A 39 3.95 -3.23 -9.35
CA ALA A 39 2.97 -3.78 -10.28
C ALA A 39 1.55 -3.30 -9.98
N ALA A 40 1.18 -3.22 -8.69
CA ALA A 40 -0.14 -2.77 -8.27
C ALA A 40 -0.45 -1.33 -8.74
N ALA A 41 0.48 -0.39 -8.58
CA ALA A 41 0.30 0.98 -9.05
C ALA A 41 0.10 1.07 -10.56
N ARG A 42 0.96 0.39 -11.33
CA ARG A 42 0.86 0.32 -12.80
C ARG A 42 -0.49 -0.24 -13.24
N ASP A 43 -0.91 -1.34 -12.63
CA ASP A 43 -2.13 -2.06 -13.01
C ASP A 43 -3.38 -1.18 -12.76
N ILE A 44 -3.43 -0.46 -11.63
CA ILE A 44 -4.51 0.50 -11.32
C ILE A 44 -4.61 1.58 -12.40
N VAL A 45 -3.47 2.15 -12.82
CA VAL A 45 -3.44 3.21 -13.82
C VAL A 45 -3.86 2.67 -15.20
N LEU A 46 -3.29 1.54 -15.63
CA LEU A 46 -3.63 0.95 -16.92
C LEU A 46 -5.11 0.59 -17.01
N GLU A 47 -5.64 -0.07 -15.98
CA GLU A 47 -7.02 -0.56 -15.97
C GLU A 47 -8.02 0.58 -15.84
N HIS A 48 -7.85 1.47 -14.87
CA HIS A 48 -8.88 2.43 -14.50
C HIS A 48 -8.72 3.81 -15.14
N CYS A 49 -7.53 4.15 -15.66
CA CYS A 49 -7.28 5.43 -16.34
C CYS A 49 -7.21 5.27 -17.86
N HIS A 50 -6.78 4.11 -18.35
CA HIS A 50 -6.56 3.87 -19.79
C HIS A 50 -7.38 2.72 -20.38
N ALA A 51 -8.22 2.03 -19.59
CA ALA A 51 -9.03 0.88 -20.02
C ALA A 51 -8.19 -0.26 -20.64
N ILE A 52 -6.93 -0.40 -20.23
CA ILE A 52 -6.00 -1.45 -20.65
C ILE A 52 -5.99 -2.52 -19.56
N ARG A 53 -6.44 -3.74 -19.89
CA ARG A 53 -6.46 -4.86 -18.93
C ARG A 53 -5.03 -5.37 -18.68
N PRO A 54 -4.48 -5.25 -17.46
CA PRO A 54 -3.15 -5.76 -17.16
C PRO A 54 -3.17 -7.29 -16.97
N VAL A 55 -2.04 -7.94 -17.23
CA VAL A 55 -1.81 -9.35 -16.86
C VAL A 55 -1.04 -9.36 -15.55
N ARG A 56 -1.66 -9.85 -14.48
CA ARG A 56 -1.04 -9.83 -13.14
C ARG A 56 -0.27 -11.12 -12.86
N GLY A 57 1.02 -11.00 -12.57
CA GLY A 57 1.91 -12.12 -12.22
C GLY A 57 2.07 -12.38 -10.72
N THR A 58 1.79 -11.38 -9.87
CA THR A 58 1.97 -11.47 -8.39
C THR A 58 0.70 -10.96 -7.68
N ARG A 59 0.55 -11.20 -6.38
CA ARG A 59 -0.59 -10.71 -5.57
C ARG A 59 -0.16 -9.78 -4.43
N ASP A 60 1.13 -9.51 -4.32
CA ASP A 60 1.69 -8.58 -3.36
C ASP A 60 1.31 -7.13 -3.68
N LEU A 61 1.47 -6.29 -2.66
CA LEU A 61 1.32 -4.83 -2.72
C LEU A 61 2.65 -4.22 -2.30
N ASP A 62 3.26 -3.46 -3.20
CA ASP A 62 4.45 -2.68 -2.89
C ASP A 62 4.05 -1.24 -2.53
N ILE A 63 4.61 -0.74 -1.43
CA ILE A 63 4.53 0.66 -1.03
C ILE A 63 5.94 1.20 -0.79
N ALA A 64 6.16 2.46 -1.13
CA ALA A 64 7.32 3.21 -0.68
C ALA A 64 6.91 4.12 0.48
N VAL A 65 7.77 4.25 1.48
CA VAL A 65 7.56 5.11 2.66
C VAL A 65 8.70 6.10 2.77
N GLU A 66 8.38 7.33 3.18
CA GLU A 66 9.38 8.36 3.49
C GLU A 66 9.78 8.24 4.95
N VAL A 67 11.02 7.86 5.20
CA VAL A 67 11.58 7.71 6.55
C VAL A 67 13.00 8.27 6.59
N ALA A 68 13.36 8.93 7.69
CA ALA A 68 14.71 9.46 7.91
C ALA A 68 15.75 8.36 8.16
N GLY A 69 15.30 7.16 8.54
CA GLY A 69 16.17 6.02 8.76
C GLY A 69 15.44 4.81 9.34
N TRP A 70 16.25 3.86 9.81
CA TRP A 70 15.75 2.56 10.26
C TRP A 70 14.88 2.61 11.52
N ASP A 71 15.05 3.60 12.39
CA ASP A 71 14.23 3.75 13.60
C ASP A 71 12.77 4.10 13.28
N GLU A 72 12.55 5.02 12.34
CA GLU A 72 11.21 5.36 11.86
C GLU A 72 10.58 4.19 11.11
N PHE A 73 11.36 3.50 10.28
CA PHE A 73 10.89 2.28 9.62
C PHE A 73 10.45 1.20 10.63
N ARG A 74 11.23 0.97 11.70
CA ARG A 74 10.87 0.02 12.76
C ARG A 74 9.63 0.46 13.53
N THR A 75 9.50 1.75 13.81
CA THR A 75 8.31 2.32 14.49
C THR A 75 7.05 2.07 13.65
N LEU A 76 7.09 2.38 12.35
CA LEU A 76 5.98 2.09 11.44
C LEU A 76 5.67 0.60 11.35
N SER A 77 6.70 -0.24 11.22
CA SER A 77 6.55 -1.70 11.15
C SER A 77 5.88 -2.26 12.40
N ALA A 78 6.27 -1.79 13.58
CA ALA A 78 5.68 -2.19 14.84
C ALA A 78 4.21 -1.74 14.96
N ALA A 79 3.89 -0.52 14.53
CA ALA A 79 2.52 0.00 14.50
C ALA A 79 1.61 -0.85 13.59
N LEU A 80 2.07 -1.19 12.38
CA LEU A 80 1.34 -2.05 11.44
C LEU A 80 1.01 -3.43 12.04
N VAL A 81 1.97 -4.05 12.73
CA VAL A 81 1.76 -5.34 13.41
C VAL A 81 0.82 -5.18 14.61
N ALA A 82 0.98 -4.12 15.40
CA ALA A 82 0.14 -3.84 16.57
C ALA A 82 -1.34 -3.59 16.21
N ALA A 83 -1.62 -3.10 14.99
CA ALA A 83 -2.98 -2.98 14.46
C ALA A 83 -3.70 -4.34 14.25
N GLY A 84 -2.98 -5.47 14.38
CA GLY A 84 -3.56 -6.82 14.42
C GLY A 84 -4.03 -7.35 13.06
N ARG A 85 -3.69 -6.67 11.97
CA ARG A 85 -4.01 -7.08 10.59
C ARG A 85 -2.78 -7.51 9.79
N PHE A 86 -1.60 -7.16 10.26
CA PHE A 86 -0.33 -7.53 9.67
C PHE A 86 0.47 -8.44 10.60
N SER A 87 1.20 -9.37 10.01
CA SER A 87 2.25 -10.14 10.69
C SER A 87 3.57 -9.97 9.94
N ALA A 88 4.65 -9.78 10.70
CA ALA A 88 5.99 -9.69 10.14
C ALA A 88 6.41 -11.04 9.52
N THR A 89 7.16 -10.99 8.42
CA THR A 89 7.81 -12.18 7.86
C THR A 89 9.31 -12.19 8.21
N LYS A 90 10.06 -13.14 7.65
CA LYS A 90 11.52 -13.20 7.80
C LYS A 90 12.22 -11.97 7.21
N GLU A 91 11.72 -11.46 6.10
CA GLU A 91 12.24 -10.26 5.45
C GLU A 91 11.66 -9.02 6.13
N LEU A 92 12.54 -8.12 6.60
CA LEU A 92 12.15 -6.96 7.42
C LEU A 92 11.09 -6.04 6.79
N HIS A 93 11.06 -5.94 5.46
CA HIS A 93 10.16 -5.07 4.71
C HIS A 93 8.91 -5.80 4.18
N ARG A 94 8.76 -7.09 4.50
CA ARG A 94 7.64 -7.89 4.02
C ARG A 94 6.72 -8.25 5.20
N PHE A 95 5.42 -8.08 4.94
CA PHE A 95 4.36 -8.35 5.89
C PHE A 95 3.29 -9.22 5.21
N SER A 96 2.69 -10.12 5.98
CA SER A 96 1.49 -10.84 5.57
C SER A 96 0.27 -10.08 6.10
N TYR A 97 -0.76 -9.92 5.27
CA TYR A 97 -2.02 -9.29 5.65
C TYR A 97 -3.15 -10.31 5.77
N GLY A 98 -3.87 -10.28 6.88
CA GLY A 98 -4.93 -11.23 7.21
C GLY A 98 -4.95 -11.55 8.71
N SER A 99 -5.93 -12.34 9.15
CA SER A 99 -5.93 -12.85 10.53
C SER A 99 -4.76 -13.81 10.71
N ALA A 100 -4.00 -13.61 11.80
CA ALA A 100 -3.04 -14.59 12.31
C ALA A 100 -3.74 -15.89 12.70
#